data_AF-A0A1H3VPL5-F1
#
_entry.id   AF-A0A1H3VPL5-F1
#
_cell.length_a   1.000
_cell.length_b   1.000
_cell.length_c   1.000
_cell.angle_alpha   90.00
_cell.angle_beta   90.00
_cell.angle_gamma   90.00
#
_symmetry.space_group_name_H-M   'P 1'
#
loop_
_entity.id
_entity.type
_entity.pdbx_description
1 polymer ?
#
loop_
_entity_poly.entity_id
_entity_poly.type
_entity_poly.pdbx_seq_one_letter_code
_entity_poly.pdbx_strand_id
1 'polypeptide(L)'
;MRQDVVNALKKIHVPVLRWPGGCFADEYHWMDGIGPRDQRKKMVNTNWGGVIEDNSFGTHEYFELISQLGCKSYINGNVGSGSIREMSEWMEYMMFAGSSPMANLRRANGQDAPWHVDWFGAGNENWGCGGNMRPAYYADLYRRYQSFLRQYDPEHPVKNVACGPNSGDQNWTRKVLDACCEGVAPEQHGLMDGLSLHYYTVPTGVWSHKGSSLDFSEEEWYQTFRQTLVMEDLIRAHSAIMDQYDPEKQIGMVVDEWGTWYDVEPGTNPGFLYQQNTTRDAIVAGINLNIFNKHCNRVKMACIAQTINVLLQFC
;
A
#
# COMPACT_ATOMS: atom_id res chain seq x y z
N MET A 1 18.10 7.55 -11.31
CA MET A 1 17.92 6.44 -10.35
C MET A 1 19.15 5.56 -10.37
N ARG A 2 19.44 4.82 -9.30
CA ARG A 2 20.60 3.92 -9.28
C ARG A 2 20.32 2.69 -10.16
N GLN A 3 21.21 2.42 -11.10
CA GLN A 3 20.96 1.45 -12.17
C GLN A 3 21.04 -0.01 -11.69
N ASP A 4 21.87 -0.27 -10.68
CA ASP A 4 22.00 -1.57 -10.02
C ASP A 4 20.66 -2.06 -9.46
N VAL A 5 19.95 -1.22 -8.72
CA VAL A 5 18.62 -1.49 -8.15
C VAL A 5 17.60 -1.69 -9.25
N VAL A 6 17.51 -0.76 -10.21
CA VAL A 6 16.54 -0.86 -11.32
C VAL A 6 16.74 -2.16 -12.09
N ASN A 7 17.98 -2.56 -12.35
CA ASN A 7 18.30 -3.80 -13.03
C ASN A 7 17.94 -5.04 -12.20
N ALA A 8 18.14 -5.01 -10.88
CA ALA A 8 17.74 -6.10 -10.00
C ALA A 8 16.22 -6.29 -9.97
N LEU A 9 15.46 -5.20 -9.80
CA LEU A 9 14.00 -5.23 -9.80
C LEU A 9 13.41 -5.68 -11.16
N LYS A 10 14.05 -5.32 -12.28
CA LYS A 10 13.69 -5.84 -13.61
C LYS A 10 13.85 -7.35 -13.71
N LYS A 11 14.93 -7.90 -13.16
CA LYS A 11 15.22 -9.35 -13.24
C LYS A 11 14.18 -10.20 -12.50
N ILE A 12 13.61 -9.68 -11.42
CA ILE A 12 12.56 -10.37 -10.67
C ILE A 12 11.15 -10.03 -11.20
N HIS A 13 11.05 -9.28 -12.29
CA HIS A 13 9.80 -8.93 -12.95
C HIS A 13 8.77 -8.33 -11.98
N VAL A 14 9.16 -7.32 -11.20
CA VAL A 14 8.24 -6.63 -10.27
C VAL A 14 6.94 -6.28 -11.01
N PRO A 15 5.78 -6.81 -10.59
CA PRO A 15 4.54 -6.64 -11.36
C PRO A 15 3.79 -5.35 -10.99
N VAL A 16 3.95 -4.86 -9.77
CA VAL A 16 3.28 -3.65 -9.25
C VAL A 16 4.16 -3.03 -8.15
N LEU A 17 4.14 -1.71 -8.01
CA LEU A 17 4.85 -0.99 -6.95
C LEU A 17 3.95 0.01 -6.23
N ARG A 18 3.75 -0.17 -4.91
CA ARG A 18 2.95 0.70 -4.05
C ARG A 18 3.77 1.89 -3.51
N TRP A 19 3.25 3.11 -3.61
CA TRP A 19 3.92 4.35 -3.15
C TRP A 19 2.88 5.47 -2.89
N PRO A 20 3.12 6.46 -1.99
CA PRO A 20 4.25 6.67 -1.08
C PRO A 20 4.01 6.03 0.30
N GLY A 21 3.77 4.72 0.31
CA GLY A 21 2.87 4.02 1.24
C GLY A 21 3.14 4.04 2.76
N GLY A 22 2.39 3.16 3.41
CA GLY A 22 2.27 3.09 4.86
C GLY A 22 1.77 4.42 5.45
N CYS A 23 2.16 4.67 6.69
CA CYS A 23 1.76 5.87 7.43
C CYS A 23 2.14 7.19 6.76
N PHE A 24 3.20 7.22 5.94
CA PHE A 24 3.63 8.44 5.26
C PHE A 24 2.57 8.93 4.25
N ALA A 25 1.85 8.01 3.60
CA ALA A 25 0.85 8.38 2.58
C ALA A 25 -0.30 9.24 3.14
N ASP A 26 -0.69 9.05 4.40
CA ASP A 26 -1.75 9.84 5.05
C ASP A 26 -1.24 11.15 5.69
N GLU A 27 0.04 11.48 5.52
CA GLU A 27 0.65 12.78 5.82
C GLU A 27 1.22 13.47 4.57
N TYR A 28 1.26 12.76 3.44
CA TYR A 28 1.83 13.25 2.21
C TYR A 28 0.86 14.19 1.48
N HIS A 29 1.35 15.37 1.13
CA HIS A 29 0.65 16.32 0.28
C HIS A 29 1.31 16.38 -1.09
N TRP A 30 0.69 15.76 -2.10
CA TRP A 30 1.36 15.46 -3.38
C TRP A 30 1.93 16.67 -4.14
N MET A 31 1.36 17.86 -3.91
CA MET A 31 1.85 19.11 -4.50
C MET A 31 3.26 19.48 -4.00
N ASP A 32 3.65 19.01 -2.81
CA ASP A 32 4.98 19.24 -2.26
C ASP A 32 6.08 18.45 -3.03
N GLY A 33 5.69 17.38 -3.73
CA GLY A 33 6.56 16.51 -4.53
C GLY A 33 6.59 16.81 -6.04
N ILE A 34 6.09 17.97 -6.50
CA ILE A 34 6.13 18.35 -7.92
C ILE A 34 6.79 19.72 -8.12
N GLY A 35 7.03 20.11 -9.38
CA GLY A 35 7.74 21.35 -9.70
C GLY A 35 9.27 21.23 -9.60
N PRO A 36 9.99 22.36 -9.72
CA PRO A 36 11.45 22.41 -9.64
C PRO A 36 11.95 21.80 -8.33
N ARG A 37 12.83 20.79 -8.42
CA ARG A 37 13.27 20.00 -7.26
C ARG A 37 13.88 20.83 -6.13
N ASP A 38 14.61 21.89 -6.48
CA ASP A 38 15.25 22.81 -5.54
C ASP A 38 14.27 23.74 -4.81
N GLN A 39 13.02 23.80 -5.26
CA GLN A 39 11.94 24.62 -4.68
C GLN A 39 10.87 23.78 -3.96
N ARG A 40 11.00 22.45 -3.97
CA ARG A 40 10.06 21.55 -3.29
C ARG A 40 10.10 21.76 -1.78
N LYS A 41 8.93 21.65 -1.14
CA LYS A 41 8.84 21.83 0.30
C LYS A 41 9.49 20.66 1.00
N LYS A 42 10.21 20.95 2.06
CA LYS A 42 10.69 19.94 3.00
C LYS A 42 9.59 19.64 4.01
N MET A 43 9.45 18.37 4.37
CA MET A 43 8.53 17.92 5.41
C MET A 43 9.29 17.10 6.45
N VAL A 44 8.69 16.95 7.63
CA VAL A 44 9.21 16.05 8.66
C VAL A 44 8.54 14.70 8.48
N ASN A 45 9.33 13.65 8.29
CA ASN A 45 8.82 12.29 8.32
C ASN A 45 8.61 11.89 9.79
N THR A 46 7.43 12.19 10.31
CA THR A 46 7.09 12.07 11.75
C THR A 46 7.10 10.62 12.21
N ASN A 47 6.60 9.71 11.37
CA ASN A 47 6.47 8.28 11.66
C ASN A 47 7.82 7.55 11.65
N TRP A 48 8.78 8.02 10.84
CA TRP A 48 10.03 7.30 10.57
C TRP A 48 11.27 8.10 10.97
N GLY A 49 11.41 8.33 12.28
CA GLY A 49 12.62 8.91 12.89
C GLY A 49 12.68 10.43 12.92
N GLY A 50 11.61 11.14 12.53
CA GLY A 50 11.53 12.61 12.60
C GLY A 50 12.52 13.32 11.67
N VAL A 51 12.97 12.64 10.62
CA VAL A 51 13.96 13.18 9.68
C VAL A 51 13.32 14.06 8.63
N ILE A 52 14.14 14.89 7.99
CA ILE A 52 13.70 15.77 6.91
C ILE A 52 13.56 14.95 5.63
N GLU A 53 12.34 14.89 5.11
CA GLU A 53 12.04 14.50 3.73
C GLU A 53 12.09 15.74 2.85
N ASP A 54 12.89 15.70 1.77
CA ASP A 54 13.09 16.84 0.89
C ASP A 54 12.19 16.85 -0.34
N ASN A 55 11.35 15.82 -0.48
CA ASN A 55 10.43 15.59 -1.60
C ASN A 55 11.15 15.54 -2.95
N SER A 56 12.44 15.21 -2.97
CA SER A 56 13.22 15.06 -4.21
C SER A 56 12.74 13.89 -5.06
N PHE A 57 12.10 12.89 -4.46
CA PHE A 57 11.37 11.82 -5.13
C PHE A 57 9.85 12.03 -4.96
N GLY A 58 9.20 12.54 -6.01
CA GLY A 58 7.76 12.76 -6.01
C GLY A 58 7.06 12.07 -7.18
N THR A 59 5.89 12.56 -7.58
CA THR A 59 5.04 11.92 -8.60
C THR A 59 5.77 11.66 -9.92
N HIS A 60 6.53 12.63 -10.42
CA HIS A 60 7.28 12.49 -11.68
C HIS A 60 8.38 11.42 -11.58
N GLU A 61 9.14 11.45 -10.50
CA GLU A 61 10.19 10.46 -10.25
C GLU A 61 9.61 9.06 -10.04
N TYR A 62 8.44 8.93 -9.41
CA TYR A 62 7.74 7.65 -9.30
C TYR A 62 7.34 7.09 -10.67
N PHE A 63 6.70 7.87 -11.54
CA PHE A 63 6.32 7.37 -12.87
C PHE A 63 7.51 7.10 -13.79
N GLU A 64 8.62 7.83 -13.64
CA GLU A 64 9.88 7.48 -14.28
C GLU A 64 10.36 6.09 -13.82
N LEU A 65 10.21 5.74 -12.54
CA LEU A 65 10.61 4.44 -12.01
C LEU A 65 9.71 3.34 -12.57
N ILE A 66 8.39 3.57 -12.56
CA ILE A 66 7.41 2.66 -13.13
C ILE A 66 7.70 2.41 -14.61
N SER A 67 7.99 3.47 -15.39
CA SER A 67 8.35 3.36 -16.81
C SER A 67 9.62 2.54 -17.00
N GLN A 68 10.66 2.80 -16.20
CA GLN A 68 11.88 2.01 -16.26
C GLN A 68 11.61 0.54 -15.96
N LEU A 69 10.90 0.23 -14.88
CA LEU A 69 10.63 -1.15 -14.44
C LEU A 69 9.67 -1.90 -15.38
N GLY A 70 8.78 -1.19 -16.07
CA GLY A 70 7.71 -1.79 -16.86
C GLY A 70 6.66 -2.49 -15.99
N CYS A 71 6.48 -2.01 -14.75
CA CYS A 71 5.52 -2.56 -13.80
C CYS A 71 4.24 -1.71 -13.72
N LYS A 72 3.25 -2.18 -12.98
CA LYS A 72 2.03 -1.42 -12.69
C LYS A 72 2.24 -0.42 -11.58
N SER A 73 1.50 0.69 -11.64
CA SER A 73 1.46 1.70 -10.60
C SER A 73 0.41 1.38 -9.53
N TYR A 74 0.75 1.61 -8.26
CA TYR A 74 -0.20 1.59 -7.15
C TYR A 74 0.05 2.83 -6.28
N ILE A 75 -0.77 3.86 -6.47
CA ILE A 75 -0.69 5.11 -5.72
C ILE A 75 -1.54 5.01 -4.46
N ASN A 76 -1.01 5.45 -3.31
CA ASN A 76 -1.77 5.56 -2.08
C ASN A 76 -2.09 7.02 -1.77
N GLY A 77 -3.38 7.37 -1.82
CA GLY A 77 -3.88 8.72 -1.54
C GLY A 77 -4.07 8.99 -0.05
N ASN A 78 -3.94 10.26 0.31
CA ASN A 78 -4.09 10.74 1.68
C ASN A 78 -5.57 10.96 2.05
N VAL A 79 -6.10 10.16 2.98
CA VAL A 79 -7.43 10.36 3.58
C VAL A 79 -7.33 10.98 4.96
N GLY A 80 -6.32 10.60 5.75
CA GLY A 80 -6.19 10.96 7.16
C GLY A 80 -6.05 12.46 7.40
N SER A 81 -5.20 13.14 6.63
CA SER A 81 -4.94 14.58 6.75
C SER A 81 -5.21 15.38 5.48
N GLY A 82 -5.36 14.70 4.35
CA GLY A 82 -5.60 15.28 3.03
C GLY A 82 -7.07 15.60 2.78
N SER A 83 -7.34 16.42 1.77
CA SER A 83 -8.71 16.77 1.38
C SER A 83 -9.22 15.99 0.16
N ILE A 84 -10.53 15.88 0.01
CA ILE A 84 -11.15 15.27 -1.19
C ILE A 84 -10.68 15.98 -2.46
N ARG A 85 -10.61 17.31 -2.42
CA ARG A 85 -10.16 18.13 -3.54
C ARG A 85 -8.72 17.78 -3.92
N GLU A 86 -7.84 17.71 -2.94
CA GLU A 86 -6.43 17.38 -3.13
C GLU A 86 -6.25 16.02 -3.83
N MET A 87 -6.96 14.99 -3.37
CA MET A 87 -6.90 13.66 -3.97
C MET A 87 -7.47 13.65 -5.40
N SER A 88 -8.60 14.33 -5.62
CA SER A 88 -9.22 14.48 -6.95
C SER A 88 -8.31 15.23 -7.92
N GLU A 89 -7.67 16.31 -7.48
CA GLU A 89 -6.72 17.08 -8.29
C GLU A 89 -5.46 16.27 -8.61
N TRP A 90 -5.04 15.36 -7.72
CA TRP A 90 -3.91 14.47 -8.01
C TRP A 90 -4.23 13.51 -9.17
N MET A 91 -5.43 12.92 -9.16
CA MET A 91 -5.92 12.07 -10.25
C MET A 91 -5.98 12.83 -11.57
N GLU A 92 -6.51 14.05 -11.56
CA GLU A 92 -6.56 14.92 -12.74
C GLU A 92 -5.15 15.24 -13.25
N TYR A 93 -4.26 15.62 -12.34
CA TYR A 93 -2.86 15.93 -12.66
C TYR A 93 -2.19 14.74 -13.35
N MET A 94 -2.36 13.53 -12.82
CA MET A 94 -1.71 12.33 -13.36
C MET A 94 -2.29 11.92 -14.71
N MET A 95 -3.62 11.92 -14.87
CA MET A 95 -4.28 11.17 -15.94
C MET A 95 -5.06 12.01 -16.96
N PHE A 96 -5.37 13.28 -16.68
CA PHE A 96 -6.20 14.04 -17.62
C PHE A 96 -5.41 14.43 -18.87
N ALA A 97 -5.87 13.95 -20.03
CA ALA A 97 -5.27 14.24 -21.34
C ALA A 97 -5.61 15.64 -21.86
N GLY A 98 -6.72 16.23 -21.41
CA GLY A 98 -7.23 17.50 -21.90
C GLY A 98 -6.46 18.73 -21.41
N SER A 99 -7.12 19.89 -21.47
CA SER A 99 -6.63 21.15 -20.93
C SER A 99 -7.39 21.50 -19.66
N SER A 100 -6.66 21.54 -18.55
CA SER A 100 -7.15 21.97 -17.24
C SER A 100 -5.98 22.57 -16.45
N PRO A 101 -6.23 23.27 -15.32
CA PRO A 101 -5.15 23.74 -14.46
C PRO A 101 -4.17 22.62 -14.06
N MET A 102 -4.66 21.43 -13.68
CA MET A 102 -3.79 20.34 -13.25
C MET A 102 -3.04 19.67 -14.41
N ALA A 103 -3.70 19.44 -15.54
CA ALA A 103 -3.01 18.90 -16.72
C ALA A 103 -1.93 19.87 -17.23
N ASN A 104 -2.24 21.17 -17.29
CA ASN A 104 -1.25 22.18 -17.71
C ASN A 104 -0.10 22.31 -16.71
N LEU A 105 -0.35 22.13 -15.42
CA LEU A 105 0.71 22.07 -14.40
C LEU A 105 1.62 20.84 -14.62
N ARG A 106 1.06 19.67 -14.95
CA ARG A 106 1.85 18.47 -15.31
C ARG A 106 2.77 18.75 -16.50
N ARG A 107 2.24 19.37 -17.56
CA ARG A 107 3.01 19.78 -18.75
C ARG A 107 4.11 20.76 -18.42
N ALA A 108 3.81 21.79 -17.63
CA ALA A 108 4.79 22.77 -17.18
C ALA A 108 5.93 22.14 -16.36
N ASN A 109 5.65 21.03 -15.67
CA ASN A 109 6.63 20.25 -14.93
C ASN A 109 7.39 19.22 -15.78
N GLY A 110 7.24 19.24 -17.11
CA GLY A 110 8.02 18.44 -18.04
C GLY A 110 7.38 17.13 -18.51
N GLN A 111 6.13 16.85 -18.11
CA GLN A 111 5.39 15.68 -18.59
C GLN A 111 4.18 16.10 -19.43
N ASP A 112 4.27 15.96 -20.76
CA ASP A 112 3.19 16.34 -21.65
C ASP A 112 1.99 15.36 -21.59
N ALA A 113 2.24 14.09 -21.94
CA ALA A 113 1.24 13.04 -21.95
C ALA A 113 0.79 12.67 -20.52
N PRO A 114 -0.50 12.32 -20.31
CA PRO A 114 -0.92 11.74 -19.03
C PRO A 114 -0.22 10.40 -18.78
N TRP A 115 -0.10 10.03 -17.51
CA TRP A 115 0.27 8.68 -17.13
C TRP A 115 -0.98 7.81 -17.00
N HIS A 116 -0.76 6.50 -17.03
CA HIS A 116 -1.75 5.52 -16.64
C HIS A 116 -1.55 5.16 -15.16
N VAL A 117 -2.62 5.22 -14.37
CA VAL A 117 -2.64 4.72 -12.98
C VAL A 117 -3.39 3.40 -12.97
N ASP A 118 -2.74 2.31 -12.54
CA ASP A 118 -3.39 1.01 -12.52
C ASP A 118 -4.25 0.83 -11.27
N TRP A 119 -3.69 1.19 -10.10
CA TRP A 119 -4.32 1.01 -8.79
C TRP A 119 -4.23 2.28 -7.94
N PHE A 120 -5.30 2.56 -7.19
CA PHE A 120 -5.37 3.70 -6.28
C PHE A 120 -5.95 3.30 -4.92
N GLY A 121 -5.16 3.47 -3.85
CA GLY A 121 -5.55 3.21 -2.48
C GLY A 121 -6.11 4.47 -1.84
N ALA A 122 -7.34 4.42 -1.34
CA ALA A 122 -7.95 5.55 -0.66
C ALA A 122 -7.73 5.45 0.86
N GLY A 123 -6.58 5.99 1.30
CA GLY A 123 -6.10 5.95 2.67
C GLY A 123 -5.27 4.69 2.97
N ASN A 124 -4.50 4.74 4.04
CA ASN A 124 -3.70 3.64 4.56
C ASN A 124 -3.84 3.57 6.09
N GLU A 125 -3.99 2.35 6.62
CA GLU A 125 -4.05 2.08 8.06
C GLU A 125 -4.88 3.12 8.84
N ASN A 126 -6.05 3.47 8.32
CA ASN A 126 -6.85 4.54 8.90
C ASN A 126 -7.36 4.21 10.31
N TRP A 127 -7.34 2.93 10.72
CA TRP A 127 -7.52 2.48 12.10
C TRP A 127 -6.40 2.93 13.06
N GLY A 128 -5.23 3.27 12.54
CA GLY A 128 -4.03 3.64 13.29
C GLY A 128 -3.46 4.98 12.84
N CYS A 129 -2.26 4.97 12.24
CA CYS A 129 -1.56 6.21 11.86
C CYS A 129 -2.33 7.07 10.84
N GLY A 130 -3.18 6.47 10.01
CA GLY A 130 -4.03 7.22 9.07
C GLY A 130 -5.25 7.91 9.68
N GLY A 131 -5.31 8.09 11.02
CA GLY A 131 -6.32 8.92 11.68
C GLY A 131 -7.10 8.27 12.84
N ASN A 132 -6.68 7.13 13.37
CA ASN A 132 -7.29 6.43 14.51
C ASN A 132 -8.82 6.28 14.39
N MET A 133 -9.29 5.96 13.19
CA MET A 133 -10.69 5.95 12.83
C MET A 133 -11.39 4.67 13.30
N ARG A 134 -12.66 4.80 13.66
CA ARG A 134 -13.57 3.64 13.73
C ARG A 134 -13.88 3.17 12.30
N PRO A 135 -14.09 1.87 12.05
CA PRO A 135 -14.32 1.37 10.69
C PRO A 135 -15.56 1.99 10.03
N ALA A 136 -16.64 2.25 10.77
CA ALA A 136 -17.82 2.92 10.23
C ALA A 136 -17.52 4.35 9.74
N TYR A 137 -16.67 5.08 10.48
CA TYR A 137 -16.28 6.44 10.09
C TYR A 137 -15.37 6.43 8.86
N TYR A 138 -14.39 5.51 8.83
CA TYR A 138 -13.58 5.30 7.63
C TYR A 138 -14.43 4.94 6.42
N ALA A 139 -15.42 4.05 6.57
CA ALA A 139 -16.29 3.66 5.47
C ALA A 139 -17.08 4.84 4.88
N ASP A 140 -17.62 5.71 5.73
CA ASP A 140 -18.28 6.95 5.29
C ASP A 140 -17.32 7.87 4.52
N LEU A 141 -16.08 8.02 5.02
CA LEU A 141 -15.05 8.77 4.33
C LEU A 141 -14.66 8.12 3.00
N TYR A 142 -14.38 6.82 2.97
CA TYR A 142 -14.03 6.09 1.75
C TYR A 142 -15.08 6.32 0.66
N ARG A 143 -16.38 6.08 0.97
CA ARG A 143 -17.49 6.31 0.03
C ARG A 143 -17.44 7.73 -0.54
N ARG A 144 -17.17 8.71 0.31
CA ARG A 144 -17.08 10.12 -0.07
C ARG A 144 -15.86 10.43 -0.91
N TYR A 145 -14.65 10.00 -0.53
CA TYR A 145 -13.41 10.27 -1.27
C TYR A 145 -13.42 9.56 -2.63
N GLN A 146 -13.77 8.27 -2.68
CA GLN A 146 -13.76 7.50 -3.93
C GLN A 146 -14.71 8.07 -4.99
N SER A 147 -15.80 8.73 -4.57
CA SER A 147 -16.77 9.36 -5.49
C SER A 147 -16.16 10.46 -6.37
N PHE A 148 -15.01 11.01 -5.98
CA PHE A 148 -14.29 12.04 -6.73
C PHE A 148 -13.02 11.51 -7.41
N LEU A 149 -12.72 10.21 -7.29
CA LEU A 149 -11.68 9.53 -8.06
C LEU A 149 -12.20 9.26 -9.47
N ARG A 150 -12.16 10.29 -10.33
CA ARG A 150 -12.70 10.22 -11.69
C ARG A 150 -11.81 9.37 -12.59
N GLN A 151 -12.47 8.59 -13.45
CA GLN A 151 -11.84 7.83 -14.52
C GLN A 151 -11.62 8.76 -15.71
N TYR A 152 -10.36 9.13 -15.97
CA TYR A 152 -9.99 9.99 -17.11
C TYR A 152 -9.64 9.20 -18.37
N ASP A 153 -9.42 7.89 -18.24
CA ASP A 153 -9.25 6.94 -19.34
C ASP A 153 -10.24 5.77 -19.16
N PRO A 154 -11.41 5.81 -19.83
CA PRO A 154 -12.40 4.74 -19.74
C PRO A 154 -11.94 3.39 -20.32
N GLU A 155 -10.94 3.37 -21.20
CA GLU A 155 -10.40 2.13 -21.78
C GLU A 155 -9.50 1.39 -20.79
N HIS A 156 -8.87 2.13 -19.87
CA HIS A 156 -8.01 1.59 -18.83
C HIS A 156 -8.43 2.13 -17.46
N PRO A 157 -9.53 1.62 -16.87
CA PRO A 157 -10.06 2.12 -15.60
C PRO A 157 -9.10 1.84 -14.44
N VAL A 158 -8.91 2.85 -13.59
CA VAL A 158 -8.17 2.76 -12.33
C VAL A 158 -8.92 1.86 -11.36
N LYS A 159 -8.19 0.94 -10.72
CA LYS A 159 -8.72 0.02 -9.71
C LYS A 159 -8.60 0.62 -8.31
N ASN A 160 -9.74 0.85 -7.66
CA ASN A 160 -9.79 1.49 -6.35
C ASN A 160 -9.68 0.46 -5.21
N VAL A 161 -8.81 0.72 -4.24
CA VAL A 161 -8.59 -0.13 -3.07
C VAL A 161 -9.00 0.62 -1.80
N ALA A 162 -9.92 0.05 -1.04
CA ALA A 162 -10.25 0.52 0.30
C ALA A 162 -9.25 -0.01 1.34
N CYS A 163 -8.90 0.81 2.33
CA CYS A 163 -8.17 0.39 3.52
C CYS A 163 -8.98 -0.68 4.27
N GLY A 164 -8.43 -1.87 4.35
CA GLY A 164 -9.02 -2.98 5.06
C GLY A 164 -8.40 -3.21 6.45
N PRO A 165 -8.63 -4.40 7.03
CA PRO A 165 -8.33 -4.69 8.43
C PRO A 165 -6.83 -4.80 8.74
N ASN A 166 -6.50 -4.51 9.99
CA ASN A 166 -5.28 -5.00 10.62
C ASN A 166 -5.50 -6.44 11.10
N SER A 167 -4.72 -7.37 10.59
CA SER A 167 -4.65 -8.74 11.10
C SER A 167 -6.05 -9.37 11.26
N GLY A 168 -6.45 -9.75 12.47
CA GLY A 168 -7.72 -10.42 12.76
C GLY A 168 -8.95 -9.51 12.94
N ASP A 169 -8.87 -8.20 12.67
CA ASP A 169 -10.02 -7.29 12.88
C ASP A 169 -11.13 -7.50 11.84
N GLN A 170 -11.92 -8.55 12.04
CA GLN A 170 -13.08 -8.86 11.21
C GLN A 170 -14.20 -7.81 11.31
N ASN A 171 -14.23 -7.02 12.40
CA ASN A 171 -15.23 -5.97 12.54
C ASN A 171 -14.97 -4.84 11.54
N TRP A 172 -13.70 -4.53 11.26
CA TRP A 172 -13.33 -3.63 10.18
C TRP A 172 -13.86 -4.09 8.83
N THR A 173 -13.53 -5.32 8.42
CA THR A 173 -14.01 -5.92 7.16
C THR A 173 -15.52 -5.85 7.03
N ARG A 174 -16.27 -6.26 8.07
CA ARG A 174 -17.74 -6.19 8.07
C ARG A 174 -18.23 -4.76 7.90
N LYS A 175 -17.75 -3.82 8.71
CA LYS A 175 -18.30 -2.46 8.73
C LYS A 175 -17.97 -1.65 7.47
N VAL A 176 -16.81 -1.88 6.87
CA VAL A 176 -16.47 -1.27 5.58
C VAL A 176 -17.37 -1.80 4.47
N LEU A 177 -17.52 -3.13 4.35
CA LEU A 177 -18.37 -3.73 3.32
C LEU A 177 -19.85 -3.39 3.51
N ASP A 178 -20.34 -3.42 4.76
CA ASP A 178 -21.73 -3.07 5.11
C ASP A 178 -22.09 -1.69 4.58
N ALA A 179 -21.32 -0.67 4.93
CA ALA A 179 -21.56 0.69 4.46
C ALA A 179 -21.31 0.85 2.95
N CYS A 180 -20.26 0.25 2.40
CA CYS A 180 -19.91 0.48 0.99
C CYS A 180 -20.82 -0.27 0.00
N CYS A 181 -21.44 -1.38 0.41
CA CYS A 181 -22.44 -2.09 -0.37
C CYS A 181 -23.88 -1.57 -0.15
N GLU A 182 -24.14 -0.83 0.94
CA GLU A 182 -25.47 -0.32 1.25
C GLU A 182 -25.97 0.70 0.21
N GLY A 183 -27.09 0.37 -0.45
CA GLY A 183 -27.75 1.24 -1.42
C GLY A 183 -26.97 1.44 -2.72
N VAL A 184 -25.98 0.58 -2.98
CA VAL A 184 -25.11 0.62 -4.17
C VAL A 184 -25.57 -0.44 -5.16
N ALA A 185 -25.56 -0.10 -6.45
CA ALA A 185 -25.99 -1.03 -7.49
C ALA A 185 -24.99 -2.22 -7.59
N PRO A 186 -25.47 -3.46 -7.84
CA PRO A 186 -24.59 -4.65 -7.85
C PRO A 186 -23.36 -4.53 -8.76
N GLU A 187 -23.50 -3.84 -9.89
CA GLU A 187 -22.44 -3.58 -10.88
C GLU A 187 -21.33 -2.64 -10.38
N GLN A 188 -21.55 -1.93 -9.28
CA GLN A 188 -20.55 -1.03 -8.67
C GLN A 188 -19.72 -1.73 -7.59
N HIS A 189 -19.99 -3.01 -7.29
CA HIS A 189 -19.17 -3.87 -6.43
C HIS A 189 -18.76 -3.24 -5.09
N GLY A 190 -19.70 -2.58 -4.41
CA GLY A 190 -19.41 -1.92 -3.14
C GLY A 190 -18.46 -0.72 -3.26
N LEU A 191 -18.44 -0.04 -4.42
CA LEU A 191 -17.64 1.15 -4.69
C LEU A 191 -16.12 0.90 -4.62
N MET A 192 -15.68 -0.35 -4.78
CA MET A 192 -14.25 -0.73 -4.71
C MET A 192 -13.94 -1.90 -5.64
N ASP A 193 -12.70 -1.97 -6.10
CA ASP A 193 -12.16 -3.14 -6.81
C ASP A 193 -11.35 -4.04 -5.86
N GLY A 194 -10.90 -3.48 -4.73
CA GLY A 194 -10.17 -4.22 -3.72
C GLY A 194 -10.40 -3.73 -2.30
N LEU A 195 -10.26 -4.65 -1.34
CA LEU A 195 -10.17 -4.36 0.09
C LEU A 195 -8.81 -4.85 0.58
N SER A 196 -8.05 -3.97 1.23
CA SER A 196 -6.69 -4.29 1.66
C SER A 196 -6.66 -5.25 2.87
N LEU A 197 -5.51 -5.86 3.17
CA LEU A 197 -5.29 -6.65 4.38
C LEU A 197 -3.82 -6.53 4.78
N HIS A 198 -3.58 -6.12 6.03
CA HIS A 198 -2.22 -6.00 6.56
C HIS A 198 -1.97 -7.12 7.59
N TYR A 199 -0.86 -7.85 7.44
CA TYR A 199 -0.41 -8.81 8.45
C TYR A 199 1.11 -9.02 8.42
N TYR A 200 1.77 -8.64 9.52
CA TYR A 200 3.20 -8.84 9.72
C TYR A 200 3.48 -10.10 10.54
N THR A 201 4.50 -10.84 10.12
CA THR A 201 5.08 -11.94 10.88
C THR A 201 6.07 -11.38 11.90
N VAL A 202 5.62 -11.28 13.15
CA VAL A 202 6.46 -10.89 14.30
C VAL A 202 6.82 -12.16 15.07
N PRO A 203 8.08 -12.63 15.06
CA PRO A 203 8.46 -13.95 15.58
C PRO A 203 7.97 -14.28 16.97
N THR A 204 8.15 -13.34 17.91
CA THR A 204 7.77 -13.51 19.31
C THR A 204 6.27 -13.32 19.55
N GLY A 205 5.55 -12.76 18.56
CA GLY A 205 4.19 -12.24 18.72
C GLY A 205 4.09 -10.99 19.61
N VAL A 206 5.23 -10.44 20.06
CA VAL A 206 5.29 -9.29 20.98
C VAL A 206 5.88 -8.09 20.27
N TRP A 207 5.05 -7.07 20.01
CA TRP A 207 5.48 -5.88 19.27
C TRP A 207 6.59 -5.07 19.96
N SER A 208 6.67 -5.10 21.30
CA SER A 208 7.73 -4.39 22.03
C SER A 208 9.07 -5.13 22.06
N HIS A 209 9.13 -6.37 21.58
CA HIS A 209 10.33 -7.20 21.52
C HIS A 209 10.13 -8.25 20.42
N LYS A 210 10.42 -7.90 19.17
CA LYS A 210 10.05 -8.72 18.01
C LYS A 210 11.01 -9.89 17.79
N GLY A 211 12.22 -9.81 18.32
CA GLY A 211 13.30 -10.76 18.13
C GLY A 211 14.29 -10.30 17.07
N SER A 212 15.51 -10.84 17.14
CA SER A 212 16.62 -10.49 16.23
C SER A 212 16.43 -11.07 14.83
N SER A 213 16.88 -10.33 13.82
CA SER A 213 16.92 -10.79 12.43
C SER A 213 18.03 -11.84 12.20
N LEU A 214 19.14 -11.78 12.97
CA LEU A 214 20.36 -12.58 12.80
C LEU A 214 20.60 -13.58 13.94
N ASP A 215 20.44 -13.12 15.19
CA ASP A 215 20.80 -13.86 16.39
C ASP A 215 19.55 -14.42 17.06
N PHE A 216 18.98 -15.48 16.47
CA PHE A 216 17.75 -16.10 16.94
C PHE A 216 17.96 -17.56 17.35
N SER A 217 17.16 -17.99 18.31
CA SER A 217 17.11 -19.37 18.77
C SER A 217 16.36 -20.28 17.78
N GLU A 218 16.53 -21.60 17.93
CA GLU A 218 15.71 -22.59 17.22
C GLU A 218 14.21 -22.42 17.54
N GLU A 219 13.86 -22.00 18.75
CA GLU A 219 12.48 -21.71 19.11
C GLU A 219 11.92 -20.54 18.28
N GLU A 220 12.63 -19.42 18.20
CA GLU A 220 12.21 -18.25 17.40
C GLU A 220 12.13 -18.57 15.90
N TRP A 221 12.97 -19.49 15.41
CA TRP A 221 12.86 -20.01 14.05
C TRP A 221 11.49 -20.67 13.81
N TYR A 222 11.08 -21.62 14.65
CA TYR A 222 9.77 -22.27 14.51
C TYR A 222 8.60 -21.32 14.81
N GLN A 223 8.74 -20.41 15.79
CA GLN A 223 7.70 -19.42 16.08
C GLN A 223 7.49 -18.46 14.90
N THR A 224 8.56 -18.06 14.20
CA THR A 224 8.44 -17.25 12.97
C THR A 224 7.52 -17.94 11.95
N PHE A 225 7.69 -19.24 11.75
CA PHE A 225 6.84 -19.98 10.81
C PHE A 225 5.43 -20.24 11.35
N ARG A 226 5.28 -20.43 12.65
CA ARG A 226 3.96 -20.51 13.26
C ARG A 226 3.18 -19.22 13.04
N GLN A 227 3.82 -18.07 13.23
CA GLN A 227 3.21 -16.76 12.99
C GLN A 227 2.90 -16.56 11.51
N THR A 228 3.83 -16.85 10.60
CA THR A 228 3.54 -16.63 9.17
C THR A 228 2.38 -17.47 8.64
N LEU A 229 2.14 -18.66 9.21
CA LEU A 229 1.03 -19.54 8.80
C LEU A 229 -0.35 -18.98 9.19
N VAL A 230 -0.41 -18.06 10.15
CA VAL A 230 -1.66 -17.36 10.53
C VAL A 230 -2.27 -16.60 9.35
N MET A 231 -1.46 -16.19 8.36
CA MET A 231 -1.94 -15.56 7.13
C MET A 231 -3.05 -16.38 6.44
N GLU A 232 -2.94 -17.72 6.40
CA GLU A 232 -3.98 -18.55 5.76
C GLU A 232 -5.31 -18.45 6.52
N ASP A 233 -5.27 -18.47 7.86
CA ASP A 233 -6.46 -18.35 8.70
C ASP A 233 -7.11 -16.97 8.55
N LEU A 234 -6.30 -15.91 8.48
CA LEU A 234 -6.78 -14.54 8.26
C LEU A 234 -7.45 -14.39 6.89
N ILE A 235 -6.81 -14.88 5.82
CA ILE A 235 -7.39 -14.85 4.47
C ILE A 235 -8.73 -15.60 4.46
N ARG A 236 -8.80 -16.80 5.06
CA ARG A 236 -10.05 -17.57 5.14
C ARG A 236 -11.14 -16.81 5.90
N ALA A 237 -10.81 -16.27 7.05
CA ALA A 237 -11.76 -15.56 7.90
C ALA A 237 -12.32 -14.30 7.23
N HIS A 238 -11.46 -13.47 6.63
CA HIS A 238 -11.89 -12.26 5.92
C HIS A 238 -12.60 -12.59 4.61
N SER A 239 -12.13 -13.59 3.85
CA SER A 239 -12.82 -14.04 2.63
C SER A 239 -14.23 -14.51 2.92
N ALA A 240 -14.45 -15.24 4.03
CA ALA A 240 -15.78 -15.70 4.43
C ALA A 240 -16.74 -14.56 4.78
N ILE A 241 -16.21 -13.40 5.20
CA ILE A 241 -17.01 -12.19 5.39
C ILE A 241 -17.25 -11.52 4.04
N MET A 242 -16.23 -11.36 3.21
CA MET A 242 -16.36 -10.79 1.87
C MET A 242 -17.39 -11.55 1.02
N ASP A 243 -17.41 -12.89 1.09
CA ASP A 243 -18.36 -13.75 0.37
C ASP A 243 -19.83 -13.49 0.76
N GLN A 244 -20.12 -12.90 1.93
CA GLN A 244 -21.48 -12.53 2.34
C GLN A 244 -22.01 -11.28 1.61
N TYR A 245 -21.11 -10.41 1.17
CA TYR A 245 -21.42 -9.15 0.47
C TYR A 245 -21.14 -9.23 -1.03
N ASP A 246 -20.17 -10.04 -1.42
CA ASP A 246 -19.67 -10.20 -2.79
C ASP A 246 -19.38 -11.69 -3.07
N PRO A 247 -20.42 -12.51 -3.25
CA PRO A 247 -20.27 -13.95 -3.48
C PRO A 247 -19.60 -14.28 -4.82
N GLU A 248 -19.66 -13.38 -5.80
CA GLU A 248 -19.04 -13.53 -7.12
C GLU A 248 -17.55 -13.18 -7.14
N LYS A 249 -17.03 -12.65 -6.02
CA LYS A 249 -15.62 -12.34 -5.81
C LYS A 249 -15.08 -11.23 -6.72
N GLN A 250 -15.91 -10.23 -6.98
CA GLN A 250 -15.55 -9.05 -7.76
C GLN A 250 -14.58 -8.13 -6.99
N ILE A 251 -14.73 -8.05 -5.66
CA ILE A 251 -13.83 -7.30 -4.77
C ILE A 251 -12.61 -8.18 -4.46
N GLY A 252 -11.44 -7.81 -4.98
CA GLY A 252 -10.19 -8.49 -4.65
C GLY A 252 -9.77 -8.27 -3.19
N MET A 253 -9.19 -9.29 -2.56
CA MET A 253 -8.38 -9.07 -1.36
C MET A 253 -6.97 -8.65 -1.79
N VAL A 254 -6.51 -7.53 -1.26
CA VAL A 254 -5.21 -6.92 -1.57
C VAL A 254 -4.33 -6.99 -0.32
N VAL A 255 -3.44 -7.97 -0.23
CA VAL A 255 -2.55 -8.14 0.95
C VAL A 255 -1.34 -7.21 0.78
N ASP A 256 -1.54 -5.90 0.86
CA ASP A 256 -0.57 -4.86 0.48
C ASP A 256 0.40 -4.41 1.59
N GLU A 257 0.37 -5.08 2.75
CA GLU A 257 1.47 -5.10 3.71
C GLU A 257 1.59 -6.48 4.37
N TRP A 258 2.71 -7.15 4.09
CA TRP A 258 3.07 -8.41 4.75
C TRP A 258 4.59 -8.60 4.75
N GLY A 259 5.07 -9.49 5.62
CA GLY A 259 6.49 -9.81 5.73
C GLY A 259 6.95 -9.95 7.17
N THR A 260 8.23 -10.23 7.37
CA THR A 260 8.84 -10.31 8.71
C THR A 260 9.14 -8.92 9.24
N TRP A 261 8.87 -8.71 10.52
CA TRP A 261 9.26 -7.49 11.23
C TRP A 261 10.02 -7.88 12.49
N TYR A 262 11.31 -7.54 12.52
CA TYR A 262 12.23 -7.80 13.62
C TYR A 262 12.53 -6.53 14.43
N ASP A 263 13.25 -6.70 15.52
CA ASP A 263 13.94 -5.56 16.13
C ASP A 263 15.01 -5.07 15.14
N VAL A 264 15.25 -3.75 15.11
CA VAL A 264 16.22 -3.17 14.17
C VAL A 264 17.64 -3.63 14.47
N GLU A 265 18.52 -3.60 13.47
CA GLU A 265 19.92 -3.96 13.69
C GLU A 265 20.57 -3.05 14.76
N PRO A 266 21.39 -3.62 15.67
CA PRO A 266 22.05 -2.85 16.71
C PRO A 266 22.83 -1.65 16.15
N GLY A 267 22.60 -0.47 16.75
CA GLY A 267 23.26 0.77 16.35
C GLY A 267 22.61 1.52 15.19
N THR A 268 21.53 1.00 14.61
CA THR A 268 20.74 1.71 13.60
C THR A 268 19.64 2.57 14.22
N ASN A 269 19.06 3.50 13.45
CA ASN A 269 17.92 4.29 13.91
C ASN A 269 16.65 3.42 13.90
N PRO A 270 15.95 3.23 15.05
CA PRO A 270 14.75 2.42 15.11
C PRO A 270 13.63 2.88 14.17
N GLY A 271 13.54 4.19 13.88
CA GLY A 271 12.56 4.72 12.95
C GLY A 271 12.81 4.36 11.48
N PHE A 272 13.99 3.84 11.13
CA PHE A 272 14.31 3.45 9.76
C PHE A 272 14.04 1.99 9.45
N LEU A 273 13.69 1.19 10.48
CA LEU A 273 13.27 -0.20 10.32
C LEU A 273 14.26 -1.09 9.55
N TYR A 274 15.55 -0.78 9.66
CA TYR A 274 16.59 -1.59 9.04
C TYR A 274 16.77 -2.89 9.83
N GLN A 275 16.59 -4.02 9.16
CA GLN A 275 16.81 -5.37 9.66
C GLN A 275 17.53 -6.18 8.58
N GLN A 276 18.28 -7.20 8.98
CA GLN A 276 18.89 -8.11 8.02
C GLN A 276 17.87 -9.12 7.44
N ASN A 277 18.25 -9.77 6.34
CA ASN A 277 17.47 -10.83 5.69
C ASN A 277 18.27 -12.15 5.66
N THR A 278 17.61 -13.26 5.99
CA THR A 278 18.21 -14.60 6.12
C THR A 278 17.42 -15.68 5.37
N THR A 279 17.89 -16.93 5.40
CA THR A 279 17.10 -18.07 4.87
C THR A 279 15.73 -18.22 5.56
N ARG A 280 15.58 -17.75 6.81
CA ARG A 280 14.29 -17.74 7.51
C ARG A 280 13.25 -16.92 6.73
N ASP A 281 13.66 -15.76 6.26
CA ASP A 281 12.85 -14.80 5.51
C ASP A 281 12.48 -15.32 4.11
N ALA A 282 13.43 -15.98 3.44
CA ALA A 282 13.17 -16.63 2.16
C ALA A 282 12.07 -17.71 2.28
N ILE A 283 12.07 -18.47 3.38
CA ILE A 283 11.02 -19.47 3.67
C ILE A 283 9.68 -18.79 3.98
N VAL A 284 9.67 -17.71 4.77
CA VAL A 284 8.45 -16.92 5.03
C VAL A 284 7.84 -16.39 3.72
N ALA A 285 8.65 -15.85 2.82
CA ALA A 285 8.19 -15.41 1.50
C ALA A 285 7.58 -16.57 0.70
N GLY A 286 8.26 -17.72 0.64
CA GLY A 286 7.76 -18.92 -0.05
C GLY A 286 6.43 -19.44 0.52
N ILE A 287 6.27 -19.45 1.85
CA ILE A 287 5.03 -19.87 2.51
C ILE A 287 3.88 -18.94 2.12
N ASN A 288 4.04 -17.62 2.25
CA ASN A 288 2.98 -16.67 1.93
C ASN A 288 2.59 -16.71 0.45
N LEU A 289 3.57 -16.75 -0.47
CA LEU A 289 3.28 -16.84 -1.90
C LEU A 289 2.48 -18.13 -2.23
N ASN A 290 2.78 -19.25 -1.58
CA ASN A 290 1.99 -20.48 -1.73
C ASN A 290 0.57 -20.34 -1.17
N ILE A 291 0.41 -19.68 -0.01
CA ILE A 291 -0.91 -19.38 0.56
C ILE A 291 -1.70 -18.47 -0.39
N PHE A 292 -1.12 -17.40 -0.92
CA PHE A 292 -1.78 -16.49 -1.85
C PHE A 292 -2.20 -17.21 -3.13
N ASN A 293 -1.34 -18.07 -3.68
CA ASN A 293 -1.68 -18.90 -4.84
C ASN A 293 -2.86 -19.85 -4.57
N LYS A 294 -2.93 -20.45 -3.39
CA LYS A 294 -4.05 -21.31 -2.96
C LYS A 294 -5.36 -20.54 -2.84
N HIS A 295 -5.29 -19.24 -2.53
CA HIS A 295 -6.43 -18.35 -2.37
C HIS A 295 -6.58 -17.33 -3.52
N CYS A 296 -6.01 -17.60 -4.70
CA CYS A 296 -5.99 -16.67 -5.84
C CYS A 296 -7.36 -16.36 -6.44
N ASN A 297 -8.39 -17.12 -6.05
CA ASN A 297 -9.78 -16.80 -6.38
C ASN A 297 -10.26 -15.51 -5.70
N ARG A 298 -9.71 -15.15 -4.52
CA ARG A 298 -10.03 -13.93 -3.77
C ARG A 298 -8.83 -12.99 -3.62
N VAL A 299 -7.64 -13.51 -3.31
CA VAL A 299 -6.40 -12.72 -3.20
C VAL A 299 -5.92 -12.37 -4.61
N LYS A 300 -5.92 -11.08 -4.97
CA LYS A 300 -5.59 -10.60 -6.32
C LYS A 300 -4.29 -9.82 -6.41
N MET A 301 -3.80 -9.33 -5.28
CA MET A 301 -2.54 -8.60 -5.19
C MET A 301 -1.96 -8.78 -3.79
N ALA A 302 -0.63 -8.81 -3.69
CA ALA A 302 0.07 -8.70 -2.44
C ALA A 302 1.33 -7.84 -2.61
N CYS A 303 1.67 -7.03 -1.61
CA CYS A 303 2.87 -6.19 -1.59
C CYS A 303 3.66 -6.46 -0.31
N ILE A 304 4.89 -6.97 -0.47
CA ILE A 304 5.78 -7.23 0.67
C ILE A 304 6.31 -5.90 1.22
N ALA A 305 6.43 -5.80 2.54
CA ALA A 305 6.95 -4.63 3.22
C ALA A 305 8.42 -4.88 3.61
N GLN A 306 9.42 -4.19 3.04
CA GLN A 306 9.35 -3.22 1.93
C GLN A 306 10.44 -3.50 0.88
N THR A 307 10.50 -2.70 -0.20
CA THR A 307 11.32 -3.04 -1.37
C THR A 307 12.83 -2.99 -1.11
N ILE A 308 13.35 -1.97 -0.41
CA ILE A 308 14.80 -1.72 -0.27
C ILE A 308 15.11 -1.13 1.12
N ASN A 309 16.08 -1.69 1.83
CA ASN A 309 16.64 -1.27 3.12
C ASN A 309 15.66 -1.22 4.31
N VAL A 310 14.40 -1.61 4.13
CA VAL A 310 13.34 -1.45 5.13
C VAL A 310 12.58 -2.76 5.25
N LEU A 311 12.47 -3.28 6.47
CA LEU A 311 11.76 -4.52 6.79
C LEU A 311 12.22 -5.71 5.91
N LEU A 312 11.28 -6.50 5.40
CA LEU A 312 11.55 -7.67 4.58
C LEU A 312 11.79 -7.27 3.11
N GLN A 313 13.07 -7.14 2.76
CA GLN A 313 13.54 -6.79 1.42
C GLN A 313 13.85 -8.00 0.53
N PHE A 314 13.65 -7.88 -0.78
CA PHE A 314 14.19 -8.85 -1.75
C PHE A 314 15.68 -8.60 -1.95
N CYS A 315 16.51 -9.63 -1.73
CA CYS A 315 17.93 -9.63 -2.08
C CYS A 315 18.18 -10.16 -3.49
#